data_AF-A0ABC8KPI1-F1
#
_entry.id   AF-A0ABC8KPI1-F1
#
_cell.length_a   1.000
_cell.length_b   1.000
_cell.length_c   1.000
_cell.angle_alpha   90.00
_cell.angle_beta   90.00
_cell.angle_gamma   90.00
#
_symmetry.space_group_name_H-M   'P 1'
#
loop_
_entity.id
_entity.type
_entity.pdbx_description
1 polymer ?
#
loop_
_entity_poly.entity_id
_entity_poly.type
_entity_poly.pdbx_seq_one_letter_code
_entity_poly.pdbx_strand_id
1 'polypeptide(L)'
;MARVSVLLCLVILVTLGVVVSFSFAHDTEVTSNHVESSQKETEVVHNSKHEEKGGEMVNDDHKAGSHVDKKDKKKEHDVHKKDDQHEKKEHDVHKKSDHEKDGDKKKTAHHHKHDDDESDDEKEHEDKKKGEHDESDTDDDTDDDTDDDDDDKDEVDGDDDEKDTIGLYELKKGNITIKFTNWGASIMSLRFPDKNGKVGDIVLGYDSVKSYKTDKVYFGATVGRVANRIGNAQFKLNGKEYKTTANDGKNTLHGGKKGFGDVVWEVKKHKYDGKKPHIVFTYTSPDGDQGFPGEVNVTVTYKLDKENELSVVMEAKPKDKATPINLAHHTYWNLGGHNAGDILSEEIQILGSSYTPVDGELIPTGEISPVKGTSYDFLQLRSIKDNMKDLKTGYDINYCLDGKADKMRKIVELVDKKSGRKLELSGNQPGLQFYTGGMLKDIKGKNGTTYQAFAGLCLETQSYPNSVNNPKFPSQIVEPGKTYKHTMLFKFSIVS
;
A
#
# COMPACT_ATOMS: atom_id res chain seq x y z
N MET A 1 25.35 -20.06 55.98
CA MET A 1 25.63 -18.62 55.82
C MET A 1 26.76 -18.44 54.82
N ALA A 2 26.51 -17.95 53.59
CA ALA A 2 27.57 -17.66 52.58
C ALA A 2 27.08 -16.88 51.33
N ARG A 3 26.06 -16.00 51.42
CA ARG A 3 25.57 -15.19 50.27
C ARG A 3 25.23 -13.72 50.60
N VAL A 4 25.93 -13.15 51.58
CA VAL A 4 25.89 -11.71 51.90
C VAL A 4 27.33 -11.24 52.17
N SER A 5 28.15 -11.12 51.11
CA SER A 5 29.54 -10.64 51.24
C SER A 5 30.19 -10.13 49.94
N VAL A 6 29.40 -9.74 48.94
CA VAL A 6 29.90 -9.18 47.66
C VAL A 6 29.34 -7.78 47.38
N LEU A 7 28.09 -7.51 47.79
CA LEU A 7 27.41 -6.24 47.53
C LEU A 7 27.93 -5.04 48.38
N LEU A 8 28.84 -5.28 49.34
CA LEU A 8 29.35 -4.24 50.24
C LEU A 8 30.70 -3.63 49.79
N CYS A 9 31.46 -4.31 48.92
CA CYS A 9 32.74 -3.80 48.40
C CYS A 9 32.57 -2.76 47.26
N LEU A 10 31.36 -2.62 46.71
CA LEU A 10 31.07 -1.77 45.54
C LEU A 10 30.62 -0.35 45.90
N VAL A 11 30.58 0.00 47.20
CA VAL A 11 30.06 1.30 47.70
C VAL A 11 31.17 2.20 48.27
N ILE A 12 32.39 1.69 48.49
CA ILE A 12 33.47 2.39 49.21
C ILE A 12 34.57 2.94 48.26
N LEU A 13 34.48 2.68 46.94
CA LEU A 13 35.46 3.13 45.93
C LEU A 13 34.99 4.28 45.01
N VAL A 14 33.90 4.96 45.36
CA VAL A 14 33.35 6.10 44.58
C VAL A 14 33.64 7.47 45.23
N THR A 15 34.19 7.49 46.46
CA THR A 15 34.38 8.72 47.26
C THR A 15 35.81 9.28 47.28
N LEU A 16 36.76 8.67 46.55
CA LEU A 16 38.13 9.18 46.38
C LEU A 16 38.51 9.16 44.89
N GLY A 17 38.47 10.33 44.26
CA GLY A 17 38.71 10.49 42.82
C GLY A 17 40.18 10.30 42.44
N VAL A 18 40.58 9.07 42.15
CA VAL A 18 41.92 8.73 41.64
C VAL A 18 41.80 8.05 40.28
N VAL A 19 42.32 8.70 39.24
CA VAL A 19 42.44 8.12 37.89
C VAL A 19 43.65 7.20 37.88
N VAL A 20 43.44 5.90 37.62
CA VAL A 20 44.53 4.91 37.49
C VAL A 20 44.63 4.45 36.05
N SER A 21 45.64 4.95 35.33
CA SER A 21 45.99 4.48 34.00
C SER A 21 46.71 3.13 34.08
N PHE A 22 46.15 2.09 33.48
CA PHE A 22 46.84 0.81 33.31
C PHE A 22 47.63 0.80 32.01
N SER A 23 48.91 0.45 32.10
CA SER A 23 49.78 0.15 30.97
C SER A 23 50.33 -1.26 31.16
N PHE A 24 50.13 -2.13 30.17
CA PHE A 24 50.71 -3.47 30.13
C PHE A 24 51.45 -3.64 28.80
N ALA A 25 52.68 -4.14 28.89
CA ALA A 25 53.49 -4.52 27.75
C ALA A 25 54.22 -5.83 28.08
N HIS A 26 54.10 -6.82 27.19
CA HIS A 26 55.14 -7.81 26.91
C HIS A 26 54.84 -8.47 25.55
N ASP A 27 55.90 -8.84 24.84
CA ASP A 27 55.86 -9.14 23.42
C ASP A 27 55.53 -10.61 23.12
N THR A 28 54.96 -10.84 21.93
CA THR A 28 55.28 -12.02 21.12
C THR A 28 55.09 -11.67 19.65
N GLU A 29 56.15 -11.73 18.84
CA GLU A 29 56.06 -11.52 17.39
C GLU A 29 55.43 -12.72 16.68
N VAL A 30 54.85 -12.50 15.49
CA VAL A 30 55.36 -13.07 14.22
C VAL A 30 54.60 -12.45 13.02
N THR A 31 55.36 -11.72 12.20
CA THR A 31 55.12 -11.32 10.79
C THR A 31 53.71 -10.94 10.31
N SER A 32 53.54 -9.66 9.97
CA SER A 32 52.60 -9.20 8.93
C SER A 32 53.37 -8.45 7.84
N ASN A 33 53.23 -8.82 6.57
CA ASN A 33 53.92 -8.14 5.47
C ASN A 33 53.28 -6.78 5.16
N HIS A 34 54.11 -5.73 5.10
CA HIS A 34 53.71 -4.43 4.58
C HIS A 34 53.43 -4.50 3.07
N VAL A 35 52.34 -3.87 2.62
CA VAL A 35 52.20 -3.36 1.25
C VAL A 35 51.65 -1.94 1.36
N GLU A 36 52.46 -0.95 1.00
CA GLU A 36 51.98 0.41 0.77
C GLU A 36 51.31 0.48 -0.62
N SER A 37 50.20 1.21 -0.73
CA SER A 37 49.71 1.72 -2.01
C SER A 37 49.56 3.22 -1.92
N SER A 38 50.57 3.94 -2.38
CA SER A 38 50.58 5.40 -2.44
C SER A 38 49.56 5.93 -3.45
N GLN A 39 48.97 7.09 -3.16
CA GLN A 39 48.17 7.82 -4.14
C GLN A 39 49.05 8.23 -5.33
N LYS A 40 48.50 8.12 -6.55
CA LYS A 40 49.00 8.87 -7.71
C LYS A 40 47.85 9.30 -8.60
N GLU A 41 47.78 10.59 -8.84
CA GLU A 41 46.97 11.17 -9.90
C GLU A 41 47.60 10.85 -11.26
N THR A 42 46.76 10.67 -12.29
CA THR A 42 47.18 10.76 -13.69
C THR A 42 46.07 11.43 -14.49
N GLU A 43 46.23 12.71 -14.77
CA GLU A 43 45.66 13.28 -15.99
C GLU A 43 46.30 12.59 -17.21
N VAL A 44 45.49 12.22 -18.20
CA VAL A 44 45.96 12.05 -19.58
C VAL A 44 44.97 12.75 -20.49
N VAL A 45 45.52 13.57 -21.39
CA VAL A 45 44.80 14.50 -22.27
C VAL A 45 45.07 14.13 -23.72
N HIS A 46 44.13 14.46 -24.62
CA HIS A 46 44.25 14.37 -26.09
C HIS A 46 44.24 12.93 -26.69
N ASN A 47 43.95 12.72 -27.98
CA ASN A 47 43.69 13.72 -29.03
C ASN A 47 42.59 13.31 -30.02
N SER A 48 42.03 14.31 -30.72
CA SER A 48 41.31 14.13 -31.98
C SER A 48 42.27 14.22 -33.17
N LYS A 49 42.06 13.42 -34.22
CA LYS A 49 42.60 13.68 -35.56
C LYS A 49 41.64 13.19 -36.65
N HIS A 50 41.46 14.05 -37.66
CA HIS A 50 40.90 13.68 -38.96
C HIS A 50 41.92 12.87 -39.79
N GLU A 51 41.41 12.06 -40.72
CA GLU A 51 41.95 11.99 -42.09
C GLU A 51 40.79 12.12 -43.09
N GLU A 52 40.99 12.90 -44.16
CA GLU A 52 40.04 13.04 -45.27
C GLU A 52 40.58 12.36 -46.55
N LYS A 53 39.81 11.44 -47.15
CA LYS A 53 39.77 11.11 -48.59
C LYS A 53 38.37 10.55 -48.92
N GLY A 54 37.71 10.85 -50.03
CA GLY A 54 38.03 11.82 -51.09
C GLY A 54 37.42 11.38 -52.43
N GLY A 55 36.40 12.10 -52.92
CA GLY A 55 35.65 11.79 -54.17
C GLY A 55 34.53 10.74 -53.99
N GLU A 56 33.50 10.68 -54.84
CA GLU A 56 33.08 11.59 -55.93
C GLU A 56 31.56 11.40 -56.20
N MET A 57 30.89 12.35 -56.89
CA MET A 57 29.43 12.34 -57.14
C MET A 57 29.07 11.78 -58.53
N VAL A 58 28.05 10.91 -58.62
CA VAL A 58 27.26 10.68 -59.85
C VAL A 58 25.79 10.40 -59.46
N ASN A 59 24.83 10.92 -60.22
CA ASN A 59 23.39 10.64 -60.07
C ASN A 59 22.96 9.45 -60.95
N ASP A 60 21.77 8.89 -60.72
CA ASP A 60 20.66 8.96 -61.70
C ASP A 60 19.43 8.13 -61.28
N ASP A 61 18.25 8.54 -61.76
CA ASP A 61 16.98 7.81 -61.64
C ASP A 61 16.97 6.53 -62.51
N HIS A 62 16.18 5.49 -62.15
CA HIS A 62 15.06 5.06 -63.02
C HIS A 62 14.04 4.07 -62.42
N LYS A 63 12.93 3.93 -63.14
CA LYS A 63 11.64 3.34 -62.75
C LYS A 63 11.52 1.82 -62.98
N ALA A 64 10.72 1.18 -62.12
CA ALA A 64 9.61 0.23 -62.38
C ALA A 64 9.74 -1.04 -63.28
N GLY A 65 9.02 -2.08 -62.87
CA GLY A 65 8.75 -3.35 -63.60
C GLY A 65 8.80 -4.55 -62.65
N SER A 66 7.72 -5.30 -62.34
CA SER A 66 7.02 -6.32 -63.17
C SER A 66 7.89 -7.54 -63.52
N HIS A 67 7.48 -8.83 -63.43
CA HIS A 67 6.33 -9.58 -62.87
C HIS A 67 6.63 -11.11 -63.10
N VAL A 68 5.77 -12.07 -62.66
CA VAL A 68 5.78 -13.53 -63.03
C VAL A 68 7.01 -14.37 -62.56
N ASP A 69 6.98 -15.17 -61.48
CA ASP A 69 6.32 -16.48 -61.23
C ASP A 69 6.94 -17.75 -61.90
N LYS A 70 6.91 -18.89 -61.16
CA LYS A 70 7.14 -20.33 -61.50
C LYS A 70 8.56 -20.98 -61.59
N LYS A 71 8.82 -21.87 -60.59
CA LYS A 71 9.05 -23.36 -60.67
C LYS A 71 10.14 -23.93 -61.62
N ASP A 72 10.86 -25.04 -61.36
CA ASP A 72 10.68 -26.31 -60.59
C ASP A 72 12.13 -26.99 -60.56
N LYS A 73 12.58 -28.04 -59.83
CA LYS A 73 12.10 -28.94 -58.73
C LYS A 73 12.89 -30.28 -58.69
N LYS A 74 13.65 -30.58 -57.63
CA LYS A 74 14.20 -31.92 -57.23
C LYS A 74 14.71 -31.81 -55.77
N LYS A 75 14.54 -32.73 -54.79
CA LYS A 75 14.49 -34.22 -54.75
C LYS A 75 15.86 -34.86 -55.12
N GLU A 76 16.21 -36.11 -54.79
CA GLU A 76 15.47 -37.37 -54.50
C GLU A 76 16.29 -38.24 -53.49
N HIS A 77 15.78 -38.90 -52.42
CA HIS A 77 14.49 -38.85 -51.71
C HIS A 77 14.73 -38.92 -50.15
N ASP A 78 14.46 -39.91 -49.24
CA ASP A 78 13.49 -41.02 -49.11
C ASP A 78 13.33 -41.57 -47.63
N VAL A 79 12.24 -42.31 -47.34
CA VAL A 79 12.07 -43.56 -46.50
C VAL A 79 12.41 -43.62 -44.97
N HIS A 80 11.60 -44.22 -44.06
CA HIS A 80 10.71 -45.42 -44.15
C HIS A 80 9.29 -45.25 -43.51
N LYS A 81 8.40 -46.27 -43.64
CA LYS A 81 6.92 -46.20 -43.48
C LYS A 81 6.34 -46.80 -42.18
N LYS A 82 5.12 -46.37 -41.80
CA LYS A 82 3.89 -47.21 -41.75
C LYS A 82 2.61 -46.45 -41.33
N ASP A 83 1.75 -46.13 -42.30
CA ASP A 83 0.41 -46.73 -42.57
C ASP A 83 -0.29 -47.44 -41.37
N ASP A 84 -1.60 -47.32 -41.04
CA ASP A 84 -2.79 -46.60 -41.58
C ASP A 84 -3.86 -46.44 -40.46
N GLN A 85 -4.76 -45.42 -40.41
CA GLN A 85 -6.17 -45.34 -40.90
C GLN A 85 -7.13 -46.50 -40.46
N HIS A 86 -8.43 -46.33 -40.14
CA HIS A 86 -9.37 -45.18 -40.08
C HIS A 86 -10.58 -45.50 -39.14
N GLU A 87 -11.47 -44.51 -38.87
CA GLU A 87 -12.95 -44.52 -38.63
C GLU A 87 -13.76 -45.82 -38.26
N LYS A 88 -14.94 -45.84 -37.60
CA LYS A 88 -15.92 -44.87 -37.00
C LYS A 88 -17.00 -45.65 -36.19
N LYS A 89 -17.85 -44.96 -35.39
CA LYS A 89 -19.23 -45.38 -34.95
C LYS A 89 -19.27 -46.60 -33.97
N GLU A 90 -20.34 -46.92 -33.20
CA GLU A 90 -21.68 -46.32 -32.98
C GLU A 90 -22.34 -46.69 -31.62
N HIS A 91 -23.39 -45.94 -31.25
CA HIS A 91 -24.58 -46.26 -30.40
C HIS A 91 -24.53 -46.79 -28.94
N ASP A 92 -25.31 -46.11 -28.08
CA ASP A 92 -25.94 -46.59 -26.84
C ASP A 92 -26.99 -47.70 -27.05
N VAL A 93 -27.16 -48.59 -26.06
CA VAL A 93 -28.39 -49.38 -25.83
C VAL A 93 -28.68 -49.53 -24.32
N HIS A 94 -29.95 -49.37 -23.93
CA HIS A 94 -30.46 -49.53 -22.56
C HIS A 94 -30.29 -50.93 -21.93
N LYS A 95 -30.31 -50.97 -20.58
CA LYS A 95 -31.14 -51.95 -19.84
C LYS A 95 -31.67 -51.41 -18.51
N LYS A 96 -32.87 -51.87 -18.11
CA LYS A 96 -33.58 -51.53 -16.85
C LYS A 96 -33.40 -52.60 -15.77
N SER A 97 -33.64 -52.23 -14.52
CA SER A 97 -34.33 -53.09 -13.52
C SER A 97 -34.94 -52.27 -12.37
N ASP A 98 -36.23 -52.50 -12.11
CA ASP A 98 -37.04 -52.02 -10.97
C ASP A 98 -36.81 -52.95 -9.74
N HIS A 99 -37.35 -52.90 -8.51
CA HIS A 99 -38.52 -52.34 -7.76
C HIS A 99 -38.20 -52.51 -6.23
N GLU A 100 -38.86 -52.00 -5.16
CA GLU A 100 -39.82 -50.92 -4.83
C GLU A 100 -39.99 -50.86 -3.26
N LYS A 101 -40.66 -49.81 -2.70
CA LYS A 101 -41.27 -49.73 -1.32
C LYS A 101 -40.35 -49.77 -0.07
N ASP A 102 -40.71 -49.27 1.13
CA ASP A 102 -41.88 -48.53 1.70
C ASP A 102 -41.33 -47.37 2.60
N GLY A 103 -41.95 -46.18 2.72
CA GLY A 103 -42.97 -45.81 3.74
C GLY A 103 -42.43 -44.75 4.74
N ASP A 104 -43.18 -43.92 5.48
CA ASP A 104 -44.63 -43.62 5.51
C ASP A 104 -44.93 -42.34 6.37
N LYS A 105 -45.87 -41.45 5.95
CA LYS A 105 -46.54 -40.33 6.70
C LYS A 105 -45.68 -39.20 7.32
N LYS A 106 -46.13 -37.94 7.53
CA LYS A 106 -47.42 -37.17 7.45
C LYS A 106 -47.10 -35.74 6.89
N LYS A 107 -47.89 -35.11 6.00
CA LYS A 107 -49.05 -34.20 6.22
C LYS A 107 -48.77 -32.97 7.12
N THR A 108 -49.15 -31.72 6.82
CA THR A 108 -50.02 -31.07 5.77
C THR A 108 -49.66 -29.56 5.68
N ALA A 109 -49.57 -28.88 4.52
CA ALA A 109 -50.63 -28.23 3.69
C ALA A 109 -51.38 -27.05 4.37
N HIS A 110 -51.80 -25.93 3.73
CA HIS A 110 -51.81 -25.41 2.34
C HIS A 110 -51.35 -23.91 2.35
N HIS A 111 -50.98 -23.14 1.30
CA HIS A 111 -50.94 -23.23 -0.19
C HIS A 111 -52.18 -22.80 -1.02
N HIS A 112 -52.23 -21.52 -1.45
CA HIS A 112 -52.78 -20.91 -2.69
C HIS A 112 -52.41 -19.37 -2.68
N LYS A 113 -52.13 -18.60 -3.75
CA LYS A 113 -52.60 -18.45 -5.16
C LYS A 113 -54.05 -17.91 -5.27
N HIS A 114 -54.44 -16.92 -6.07
CA HIS A 114 -53.79 -16.00 -7.04
C HIS A 114 -54.60 -14.65 -7.05
N ASP A 115 -54.27 -13.55 -7.74
CA ASP A 115 -53.06 -12.69 -7.93
C ASP A 115 -53.54 -11.43 -8.76
N ASP A 116 -52.67 -10.76 -9.54
CA ASP A 116 -52.91 -9.74 -10.61
C ASP A 116 -53.37 -8.27 -10.31
N ASP A 117 -52.50 -7.32 -10.72
CA ASP A 117 -52.66 -6.06 -11.52
C ASP A 117 -53.32 -4.69 -11.10
N GLU A 118 -52.56 -3.64 -11.51
CA GLU A 118 -52.89 -2.31 -12.11
C GLU A 118 -53.27 -1.00 -11.34
N SER A 119 -52.78 0.11 -11.95
CA SER A 119 -53.17 1.55 -11.88
C SER A 119 -52.81 2.45 -10.67
N ASP A 120 -51.67 3.17 -10.79
CA ASP A 120 -51.52 4.62 -11.11
C ASP A 120 -52.33 5.77 -10.45
N ASP A 121 -51.75 6.97 -10.58
CA ASP A 121 -52.26 8.35 -10.39
C ASP A 121 -52.62 8.88 -8.98
N GLU A 122 -52.59 10.20 -8.70
CA GLU A 122 -51.56 11.24 -8.96
C GLU A 122 -51.93 12.52 -8.15
N LYS A 123 -51.00 13.49 -8.01
CA LYS A 123 -51.23 14.91 -7.60
C LYS A 123 -51.77 15.18 -6.18
N GLU A 124 -51.84 16.42 -5.68
CA GLU A 124 -50.88 17.56 -5.53
C GLU A 124 -51.63 18.70 -4.77
N HIS A 125 -50.92 19.76 -4.33
CA HIS A 125 -51.46 21.06 -3.87
C HIS A 125 -52.33 21.12 -2.57
N GLU A 126 -52.51 22.26 -1.87
CA GLU A 126 -51.57 23.34 -1.46
C GLU A 126 -52.21 24.26 -0.38
N ASP A 127 -51.37 25.06 0.30
CA ASP A 127 -51.63 26.44 0.79
C ASP A 127 -52.64 26.87 1.90
N LYS A 128 -52.03 27.37 3.00
CA LYS A 128 -52.21 28.71 3.65
C LYS A 128 -53.58 29.20 4.20
N LYS A 129 -53.60 29.42 5.54
CA LYS A 129 -53.99 30.64 6.32
C LYS A 129 -53.81 30.32 7.83
N LYS A 130 -53.28 31.14 8.76
CA LYS A 130 -53.06 32.60 8.98
C LYS A 130 -54.19 33.33 9.75
N GLY A 131 -53.82 33.86 10.92
CA GLY A 131 -54.60 34.60 11.93
C GLY A 131 -54.18 34.09 13.33
N GLU A 132 -53.55 34.79 14.28
CA GLU A 132 -53.59 36.18 14.81
C GLU A 132 -54.52 36.36 16.02
N HIS A 133 -53.92 36.55 17.21
CA HIS A 133 -54.43 37.25 18.42
C HIS A 133 -55.69 36.69 19.14
N ASP A 134 -55.93 36.88 20.45
CA ASP A 134 -55.23 37.69 21.47
C ASP A 134 -55.33 37.14 22.92
N GLU A 135 -54.66 37.85 23.85
CA GLU A 135 -54.54 37.79 25.33
C GLU A 135 -55.71 37.23 26.20
N SER A 136 -55.35 36.62 27.35
CA SER A 136 -55.92 36.93 28.68
C SER A 136 -55.17 36.24 29.84
N ASP A 137 -54.81 36.95 30.90
CA ASP A 137 -54.06 36.45 32.07
C ASP A 137 -54.93 35.83 33.19
N THR A 138 -54.34 34.94 33.99
CA THR A 138 -54.57 34.82 35.46
C THR A 138 -53.38 34.13 36.12
N ASP A 139 -52.82 34.74 37.17
CA ASP A 139 -51.82 34.14 38.07
C ASP A 139 -52.44 33.11 39.04
N ASP A 140 -51.66 32.13 39.52
CA ASP A 140 -51.27 32.04 40.94
C ASP A 140 -50.24 30.93 41.25
N ASP A 141 -49.18 31.33 41.98
CA ASP A 141 -48.47 30.68 43.09
C ASP A 141 -47.80 29.26 43.07
N THR A 142 -46.62 29.26 43.70
CA THR A 142 -45.91 28.20 44.47
C THR A 142 -45.06 27.10 43.80
N ASP A 143 -43.75 27.39 43.78
CA ASP A 143 -42.67 26.68 44.48
C ASP A 143 -42.12 25.29 44.04
N ASP A 144 -40.79 25.33 43.79
CA ASP A 144 -39.70 24.51 44.36
C ASP A 144 -38.87 23.53 43.50
N ASP A 145 -37.58 23.47 43.90
CA ASP A 145 -36.50 22.49 43.63
C ASP A 145 -35.86 22.27 42.22
N THR A 146 -34.71 22.95 42.04
CA THR A 146 -33.39 22.43 41.59
C THR A 146 -33.08 22.10 40.11
N ASP A 147 -32.08 22.81 39.58
CA ASP A 147 -30.70 22.36 39.19
C ASP A 147 -30.53 21.05 38.37
N ASP A 148 -29.71 20.96 37.31
CA ASP A 148 -28.66 21.85 36.76
C ASP A 148 -28.74 21.94 35.21
N ASP A 149 -28.57 23.15 34.65
CA ASP A 149 -28.30 23.37 33.20
C ASP A 149 -26.79 23.59 32.97
N ASP A 150 -26.05 22.52 32.71
CA ASP A 150 -24.61 22.58 32.42
C ASP A 150 -24.34 22.97 30.96
N ASP A 151 -24.28 24.28 30.70
CA ASP A 151 -23.76 24.89 29.47
C ASP A 151 -22.30 24.43 29.23
N ASP A 152 -22.11 23.41 28.39
CA ASP A 152 -20.79 22.94 27.90
C ASP A 152 -20.21 23.99 26.91
N LYS A 153 -19.68 25.10 27.45
CA LYS A 153 -19.18 26.26 26.69
C LYS A 153 -17.91 25.87 25.90
N ASP A 154 -17.96 26.06 24.59
CA ASP A 154 -16.78 25.89 23.70
C ASP A 154 -15.62 26.80 24.15
N GLU A 155 -14.59 26.23 24.81
CA GLU A 155 -13.32 26.93 25.03
C GLU A 155 -12.57 27.06 23.70
N VAL A 156 -12.46 28.30 23.20
CA VAL A 156 -11.78 28.64 21.95
C VAL A 156 -10.27 28.81 22.20
N ASP A 157 -9.58 27.69 22.36
CA ASP A 157 -8.17 27.56 21.95
C ASP A 157 -8.14 27.40 20.41
N GLY A 158 -7.45 28.21 19.62
CA GLY A 158 -6.69 29.43 19.91
C GLY A 158 -5.88 29.77 18.65
N ASP A 159 -6.00 31.00 18.12
CA ASP A 159 -5.31 31.39 16.88
C ASP A 159 -3.80 31.61 17.15
N ASP A 160 -3.00 30.59 16.83
CA ASP A 160 -1.53 30.67 16.75
C ASP A 160 -1.08 30.47 15.29
N ASP A 161 -0.25 31.38 14.77
CA ASP A 161 0.34 31.31 13.41
C ASP A 161 1.37 30.16 13.31
N GLU A 162 0.91 28.90 13.26
CA GLU A 162 1.78 27.73 13.28
C GLU A 162 2.69 27.61 12.04
N LYS A 163 3.98 27.83 12.26
CA LYS A 163 5.06 27.57 11.29
C LYS A 163 5.35 26.07 11.15
N ASP A 164 4.54 25.35 10.37
CA ASP A 164 4.77 23.97 9.92
C ASP A 164 5.42 23.08 11.00
N THR A 165 4.79 22.98 12.18
CA THR A 165 5.41 22.31 13.33
C THR A 165 5.47 20.81 13.10
N ILE A 166 6.68 20.24 13.17
CA ILE A 166 6.90 18.83 12.87
C ILE A 166 6.79 18.03 14.16
N GLY A 167 5.58 17.50 14.38
CA GLY A 167 5.13 16.91 15.64
C GLY A 167 5.11 15.38 15.65
N LEU A 168 4.76 14.87 16.83
CA LEU A 168 4.47 13.46 17.11
C LEU A 168 3.06 13.37 17.71
N TYR A 169 2.24 12.48 17.17
CA TYR A 169 0.83 12.32 17.54
C TYR A 169 0.54 10.87 17.87
N GLU A 170 -0.42 10.60 18.75
CA GLU A 170 -0.80 9.23 19.14
C GLU A 170 -2.33 9.06 19.12
N LEU A 171 -2.81 7.88 18.72
CA LEU A 171 -4.20 7.44 18.87
C LEU A 171 -4.25 6.15 19.70
N LYS A 172 -5.22 6.05 20.60
CA LYS A 172 -5.36 4.90 21.51
C LYS A 172 -6.81 4.43 21.63
N LYS A 173 -7.02 3.11 21.51
CA LYS A 173 -8.32 2.46 21.80
C LYS A 173 -8.15 0.99 22.12
N GLY A 174 -8.61 0.57 23.31
CA GLY A 174 -8.50 -0.82 23.75
C GLY A 174 -7.06 -1.33 23.64
N ASN A 175 -6.87 -2.39 22.85
CA ASN A 175 -5.58 -3.03 22.62
C ASN A 175 -4.68 -2.34 21.57
N ILE A 176 -5.15 -1.28 20.90
CA ILE A 176 -4.39 -0.54 19.89
C ILE A 176 -3.83 0.76 20.47
N THR A 177 -2.56 1.03 20.16
CA THR A 177 -1.93 2.35 20.29
C THR A 177 -1.09 2.62 19.05
N ILE A 178 -1.32 3.73 18.35
CA ILE A 178 -0.66 4.08 17.08
C ILE A 178 0.04 5.42 17.24
N LYS A 179 1.31 5.52 16.86
CA LYS A 179 2.04 6.80 16.77
C LYS A 179 2.20 7.23 15.33
N PHE A 180 2.10 8.53 15.11
CA PHE A 180 2.21 9.21 13.83
C PHE A 180 3.20 10.37 13.90
N THR A 181 3.65 10.83 12.75
CA THR A 181 4.18 12.18 12.56
C THR A 181 3.49 12.82 11.36
N ASN A 182 3.36 14.15 11.37
CA ASN A 182 2.84 14.88 10.23
C ASN A 182 3.84 15.01 9.08
N TRP A 183 5.10 14.59 9.25
CA TRP A 183 5.97 14.32 8.10
C TRP A 183 5.42 13.13 7.31
N GLY A 184 5.01 13.36 6.06
CA GLY A 184 4.41 12.35 5.19
C GLY A 184 3.07 11.75 5.66
N ALA A 185 2.41 12.37 6.64
CA ALA A 185 1.28 11.80 7.38
C ALA A 185 1.56 10.36 7.87
N SER A 186 2.79 10.08 8.31
CA SER A 186 3.34 8.72 8.43
C SER A 186 2.96 8.03 9.74
N ILE A 187 2.65 6.73 9.67
CA ILE A 187 2.65 5.84 10.85
C ILE A 187 4.10 5.53 11.25
N MET A 188 4.40 5.70 12.54
CA MET A 188 5.71 5.39 13.14
C MET A 188 5.68 4.13 14.01
N SER A 189 4.54 3.81 14.62
CA SER A 189 4.37 2.69 15.55
C SER A 189 2.92 2.24 15.55
N LEU A 190 2.66 0.94 15.59
CA LEU A 190 1.32 0.39 15.82
C LEU A 190 1.47 -0.80 16.76
N ARG A 191 0.95 -0.65 17.97
CA ARG A 191 1.14 -1.60 19.07
C ARG A 191 -0.11 -2.46 19.26
N PHE A 192 0.09 -3.78 19.39
CA PHE A 192 -0.96 -4.78 19.58
C PHE A 192 -0.45 -5.98 20.42
N PRO A 193 -1.27 -6.58 21.31
CA PRO A 193 -0.92 -7.81 22.04
C PRO A 193 -0.66 -8.99 21.10
N ASP A 194 0.07 -10.00 21.58
CA ASP A 194 0.10 -11.35 21.02
C ASP A 194 -0.90 -12.26 21.76
N LYS A 195 -0.98 -13.55 21.42
CA LYS A 195 -1.84 -14.53 22.09
C LYS A 195 -1.48 -14.83 23.55
N ASN A 196 -0.37 -14.28 24.05
CA ASN A 196 0.07 -14.33 25.45
C ASN A 196 -0.16 -12.98 26.16
N GLY A 197 -0.83 -12.01 25.51
CA GLY A 197 -1.05 -10.65 26.02
C GLY A 197 0.13 -9.69 25.86
N LYS A 198 1.26 -10.11 25.25
CA LYS A 198 2.48 -9.31 25.13
C LYS A 198 2.33 -8.27 24.01
N VAL A 199 2.16 -7.01 24.40
CA VAL A 199 2.07 -5.87 23.46
C VAL A 199 3.40 -5.62 22.74
N GLY A 200 3.43 -5.89 21.44
CA GLY A 200 4.54 -5.59 20.53
C GLY A 200 4.15 -4.51 19.52
N ASP A 201 5.14 -3.86 18.93
CA ASP A 201 4.96 -2.91 17.81
C ASP A 201 5.16 -3.68 16.49
N ILE A 202 4.13 -3.70 15.63
CA ILE A 202 4.02 -4.59 14.46
C ILE A 202 4.22 -3.89 13.12
N VAL A 203 4.79 -2.68 13.13
CA VAL A 203 5.20 -1.95 11.92
C VAL A 203 6.65 -1.52 12.01
N LEU A 204 7.36 -1.46 10.88
CA LEU A 204 8.73 -0.94 10.82
C LEU A 204 8.70 0.60 10.79
N GLY A 205 9.81 1.23 11.19
CA GLY A 205 9.96 2.70 11.17
C GLY A 205 11.17 3.16 11.97
N TYR A 206 11.16 4.43 12.40
CA TYR A 206 12.24 5.06 13.18
C TYR A 206 11.75 5.66 14.50
N ASP A 207 12.66 5.80 15.48
CA ASP A 207 12.33 6.41 16.78
C ASP A 207 12.16 7.95 16.73
N SER A 208 12.56 8.62 15.65
CA SER A 208 12.50 10.08 15.54
C SER A 208 12.15 10.59 14.15
N VAL A 209 11.44 11.71 14.06
CA VAL A 209 11.08 12.34 12.78
C VAL A 209 12.30 12.85 12.01
N LYS A 210 13.44 13.09 12.68
CA LYS A 210 14.70 13.43 12.00
C LYS A 210 15.12 12.33 11.02
N SER A 211 14.89 11.06 11.36
CA SER A 211 15.18 9.92 10.48
C SER A 211 14.22 9.87 9.29
N TYR A 212 12.93 10.17 9.51
CA TYR A 212 11.90 10.21 8.47
C TYR A 212 12.23 11.23 7.36
N LYS A 213 12.79 12.40 7.70
CA LYS A 213 13.28 13.39 6.72
C LYS A 213 14.40 12.90 5.80
N THR A 214 15.00 11.76 6.12
CA THR A 214 16.08 11.12 5.36
C THR A 214 15.70 9.73 4.86
N ASP A 215 14.47 9.26 5.12
CA ASP A 215 13.98 7.96 4.68
C ASP A 215 13.92 7.90 3.14
N LYS A 216 14.26 6.75 2.55
CA LYS A 216 14.18 6.48 1.11
C LYS A 216 13.45 5.18 0.79
N VAL A 217 12.76 4.59 1.77
CA VAL A 217 11.90 3.41 1.63
C VAL A 217 10.46 3.65 2.11
N TYR A 218 10.10 4.87 2.53
CA TYR A 218 8.73 5.34 2.78
C TYR A 218 7.99 4.64 3.94
N PHE A 219 8.67 4.32 5.04
CA PHE A 219 8.11 3.57 6.18
C PHE A 219 6.81 4.20 6.74
N GLY A 220 5.65 3.64 6.40
CA GLY A 220 4.36 4.08 6.94
C GLY A 220 3.82 5.39 6.38
N ALA A 221 4.47 5.98 5.37
CA ALA A 221 4.08 7.25 4.78
C ALA A 221 2.82 7.15 3.90
N THR A 222 2.14 8.27 3.70
CA THR A 222 1.18 8.44 2.61
C THR A 222 1.92 8.84 1.34
N VAL A 223 1.86 8.00 0.29
CA VAL A 223 2.56 8.20 -0.98
C VAL A 223 1.61 8.72 -2.07
N GLY A 224 2.12 9.64 -2.90
CA GLY A 224 1.36 10.41 -3.90
C GLY A 224 2.19 11.59 -4.43
N ARG A 225 1.72 12.38 -5.40
CA ARG A 225 0.38 12.44 -6.01
C ARG A 225 -0.03 11.16 -6.77
N VAL A 226 0.93 10.41 -7.29
CA VAL A 226 0.74 9.10 -7.92
C VAL A 226 1.67 8.07 -7.26
N ALA A 227 1.10 7.12 -6.53
CA ALA A 227 1.78 5.99 -5.92
C ALA A 227 2.30 4.98 -6.96
N ASN A 228 3.35 4.25 -6.58
CA ASN A 228 4.15 3.39 -7.44
C ASN A 228 4.71 4.15 -8.66
N ARG A 229 4.94 3.48 -9.81
CA ARG A 229 5.76 4.00 -10.92
C ARG A 229 4.97 4.64 -12.06
N ILE A 230 5.55 5.68 -12.67
CA ILE A 230 5.22 6.24 -13.99
C ILE A 230 6.45 6.05 -14.90
N GLY A 231 6.28 5.31 -15.99
CA GLY A 231 7.34 4.99 -16.94
C GLY A 231 7.90 6.23 -17.66
N ASN A 232 9.21 6.29 -17.84
CA ASN A 232 9.97 7.41 -18.43
C ASN A 232 9.74 8.77 -17.74
N ALA A 233 9.18 8.78 -16.52
CA ALA A 233 8.82 9.98 -15.78
C ALA A 233 7.93 10.95 -16.57
N GLN A 234 7.05 10.44 -17.45
CA GLN A 234 6.14 11.29 -18.24
C GLN A 234 4.80 10.61 -18.52
N PHE A 235 3.79 11.41 -18.82
CA PHE A 235 2.47 10.95 -19.28
C PHE A 235 1.81 11.97 -20.21
N LYS A 236 0.69 11.60 -20.84
CA LYS A 236 -0.12 12.52 -21.68
C LYS A 236 -1.53 12.65 -21.13
N LEU A 237 -2.03 13.87 -21.07
CA LEU A 237 -3.38 14.21 -20.62
C LEU A 237 -3.94 15.31 -21.50
N ASN A 238 -5.12 15.06 -22.08
CA ASN A 238 -5.81 15.95 -23.01
C ASN A 238 -4.91 16.45 -24.15
N GLY A 239 -4.15 15.52 -24.76
CA GLY A 239 -3.19 15.76 -25.85
C GLY A 239 -1.84 16.37 -25.43
N LYS A 240 -1.77 17.03 -24.27
CA LYS A 240 -0.54 17.63 -23.75
C LYS A 240 0.34 16.60 -23.02
N GLU A 241 1.64 16.67 -23.26
CA GLU A 241 2.65 15.90 -22.54
C GLU A 241 3.05 16.60 -21.24
N TYR A 242 3.20 15.81 -20.17
CA TYR A 242 3.65 16.24 -18.85
C TYR A 242 4.87 15.42 -18.45
N LYS A 243 5.90 16.10 -17.96
CA LYS A 243 7.13 15.48 -17.45
C LYS A 243 7.17 15.67 -15.94
N THR A 244 7.29 14.55 -15.25
CA THR A 244 7.34 14.43 -13.79
C THR A 244 8.78 14.26 -13.32
N THR A 245 9.00 14.37 -12.01
CA THR A 245 10.33 14.32 -11.42
C THR A 245 10.83 12.89 -11.33
N ALA A 246 11.73 12.50 -12.24
CA ALA A 246 12.41 11.21 -12.18
C ALA A 246 13.21 11.07 -10.86
N ASN A 247 13.00 9.95 -10.17
CA ASN A 247 13.65 9.60 -8.91
C ASN A 247 13.98 8.10 -8.79
N ASP A 248 13.54 7.26 -9.73
CA ASP A 248 13.88 5.84 -9.82
C ASP A 248 14.38 5.51 -11.23
N GLY A 249 15.69 5.67 -11.43
CA GLY A 249 16.30 5.62 -12.77
C GLY A 249 15.73 6.71 -13.69
N LYS A 250 15.10 6.30 -14.79
CA LYS A 250 14.37 7.19 -15.72
C LYS A 250 12.88 7.37 -15.37
N ASN A 251 12.41 6.73 -14.31
CA ASN A 251 11.00 6.67 -13.93
C ASN A 251 10.69 7.59 -12.73
N THR A 252 9.43 7.99 -12.61
CA THR A 252 8.92 8.64 -11.38
C THR A 252 8.31 7.56 -10.51
N LEU A 253 8.64 7.56 -9.22
CA LEU A 253 8.21 6.60 -8.20
C LEU A 253 7.61 7.36 -7.01
N HIS A 254 6.44 6.93 -6.52
CA HIS A 254 5.71 7.49 -5.36
C HIS A 254 5.55 9.02 -5.40
N GLY A 255 5.34 9.58 -6.60
CA GLY A 255 5.13 11.00 -6.85
C GLY A 255 6.38 11.83 -7.13
N GLY A 256 7.59 11.29 -6.95
CA GLY A 256 8.85 11.98 -7.28
C GLY A 256 9.72 12.33 -6.07
N LYS A 257 10.74 13.18 -6.28
CA LYS A 257 11.81 13.45 -5.31
C LYS A 257 11.34 14.17 -4.02
N LYS A 258 10.21 14.88 -4.09
CA LYS A 258 9.43 15.34 -2.93
C LYS A 258 7.97 14.92 -3.12
N GLY A 259 7.74 13.61 -3.18
CA GLY A 259 6.39 13.05 -3.12
C GLY A 259 5.73 13.32 -1.76
N PHE A 260 4.47 12.92 -1.62
CA PHE A 260 3.64 13.22 -0.45
C PHE A 260 4.16 12.64 0.88
N GLY A 261 5.09 11.69 0.84
CA GLY A 261 5.80 11.16 2.02
C GLY A 261 6.99 12.00 2.49
N ASP A 262 7.47 12.94 1.66
CA ASP A 262 8.67 13.77 1.87
C ASP A 262 8.31 15.26 2.14
N VAL A 263 7.08 15.54 2.60
CA VAL A 263 6.55 16.88 2.93
C VAL A 263 5.93 16.93 4.34
N VAL A 264 5.80 18.13 4.89
CA VAL A 264 5.02 18.38 6.12
C VAL A 264 3.53 18.46 5.75
N TRP A 265 2.69 17.81 6.54
CA TRP A 265 1.25 17.94 6.48
C TRP A 265 0.75 18.78 7.66
N GLU A 266 -0.32 19.53 7.44
CA GLU A 266 -1.02 20.26 8.51
C GLU A 266 -1.93 19.30 9.28
N VAL A 267 -2.03 19.42 10.62
CA VAL A 267 -2.88 18.56 11.46
C VAL A 267 -4.21 19.26 11.75
N LYS A 268 -5.15 19.17 10.81
CA LYS A 268 -6.47 19.84 10.91
C LYS A 268 -7.30 19.42 12.11
N LYS A 269 -7.18 18.17 12.58
CA LYS A 269 -7.85 17.63 13.78
C LYS A 269 -7.04 16.50 14.41
N HIS A 270 -6.94 16.47 15.73
CA HIS A 270 -6.42 15.31 16.49
C HIS A 270 -7.28 15.07 17.75
N LYS A 271 -7.69 13.82 17.98
CA LYS A 271 -8.33 13.37 19.21
C LYS A 271 -7.70 12.05 19.66
N TYR A 272 -6.91 12.12 20.72
CA TYR A 272 -6.08 11.04 21.26
C TYR A 272 -6.87 9.74 21.53
N ASP A 273 -8.01 9.82 22.23
CA ASP A 273 -8.78 8.66 22.67
C ASP A 273 -10.32 8.92 22.71
N GLY A 274 -11.02 8.24 23.62
CA GLY A 274 -12.47 8.31 23.78
C GLY A 274 -13.26 7.46 22.77
N LYS A 275 -14.53 7.82 22.55
CA LYS A 275 -15.47 7.02 21.74
C LYS A 275 -15.02 6.86 20.27
N LYS A 276 -14.42 7.88 19.67
CA LYS A 276 -13.97 7.91 18.25
C LYS A 276 -12.62 8.65 18.09
N PRO A 277 -11.49 8.04 18.51
CA PRO A 277 -10.16 8.62 18.35
C PRO A 277 -9.81 8.73 16.87
N HIS A 278 -9.23 9.86 16.47
CA HIS A 278 -8.90 10.14 15.07
C HIS A 278 -7.82 11.22 14.91
N ILE A 279 -7.10 11.19 13.79
CA ILE A 279 -6.25 12.29 13.34
C ILE A 279 -6.51 12.56 11.85
N VAL A 280 -6.54 13.85 11.48
CA VAL A 280 -6.78 14.33 10.12
C VAL A 280 -5.59 15.19 9.70
N PHE A 281 -4.82 14.68 8.74
CA PHE A 281 -3.75 15.41 8.07
C PHE A 281 -4.28 16.03 6.78
N THR A 282 -3.82 17.22 6.40
CA THR A 282 -4.07 17.78 5.05
C THR A 282 -2.81 18.41 4.43
N TYR A 283 -2.74 18.42 3.10
CA TYR A 283 -1.66 19.02 2.32
C TYR A 283 -2.23 19.56 1.00
N THR A 284 -1.79 20.76 0.59
CA THR A 284 -2.12 21.36 -0.70
C THR A 284 -0.93 21.22 -1.64
N SER A 285 -1.02 20.31 -2.60
CA SER A 285 -0.02 20.11 -3.64
C SER A 285 -0.27 21.12 -4.78
N PRO A 286 0.62 22.10 -5.03
CA PRO A 286 0.36 23.16 -6.01
C PRO A 286 0.37 22.69 -7.47
N ASP A 287 -0.07 23.57 -8.38
CA ASP A 287 0.08 23.37 -9.82
C ASP A 287 1.57 23.25 -10.20
N GLY A 288 1.93 22.17 -10.89
CA GLY A 288 3.30 21.86 -11.26
C GLY A 288 4.12 21.12 -10.19
N ASP A 289 3.56 20.80 -9.02
CA ASP A 289 4.27 20.02 -7.99
C ASP A 289 4.73 18.67 -8.53
N GLN A 290 6.03 18.39 -8.39
CA GLN A 290 6.78 17.29 -9.02
C GLN A 290 6.55 17.12 -10.54
N GLY A 291 5.96 18.10 -11.23
CA GLY A 291 5.58 18.07 -12.65
C GLY A 291 4.11 17.72 -12.95
N PHE A 292 3.26 17.54 -11.93
CA PHE A 292 1.84 17.25 -12.11
C PHE A 292 0.98 18.53 -12.29
N PRO A 293 0.00 18.54 -13.21
CA PRO A 293 -0.89 19.69 -13.42
C PRO A 293 -1.94 19.84 -12.31
N GLY A 294 -2.36 21.07 -12.06
CA GLY A 294 -3.46 21.42 -11.16
C GLY A 294 -3.05 21.48 -9.70
N GLU A 295 -3.68 22.40 -8.96
CA GLU A 295 -3.62 22.40 -7.50
C GLU A 295 -4.55 21.31 -6.95
N VAL A 296 -4.06 20.50 -6.01
CA VAL A 296 -4.80 19.40 -5.39
C VAL A 296 -4.76 19.55 -3.88
N ASN A 297 -5.93 19.69 -3.28
CA ASN A 297 -6.10 19.57 -1.83
C ASN A 297 -6.28 18.10 -1.48
N VAL A 298 -5.51 17.62 -0.51
CA VAL A 298 -5.43 16.21 -0.12
C VAL A 298 -5.63 16.08 1.39
N THR A 299 -6.37 15.07 1.83
CA THR A 299 -6.67 14.80 3.24
C THR A 299 -6.46 13.31 3.55
N VAL A 300 -5.84 13.01 4.68
CA VAL A 300 -5.69 11.65 5.22
C VAL A 300 -6.31 11.61 6.62
N THR A 301 -7.32 10.78 6.80
CA THR A 301 -7.96 10.54 8.11
C THR A 301 -7.62 9.14 8.59
N TYR A 302 -6.97 9.03 9.76
CA TYR A 302 -6.77 7.78 10.49
C TYR A 302 -7.74 7.74 11.68
N LYS A 303 -8.41 6.60 11.93
CA LYS A 303 -9.52 6.54 12.89
C LYS A 303 -9.71 5.16 13.53
N LEU A 304 -10.01 5.15 14.84
CA LEU A 304 -10.28 3.95 15.64
C LEU A 304 -11.77 3.86 16.00
N ASP A 305 -12.65 3.59 15.03
CA ASP A 305 -14.12 3.58 15.27
C ASP A 305 -14.59 2.40 16.14
N LYS A 306 -14.01 1.20 15.99
CA LYS A 306 -14.28 0.04 16.85
C LYS A 306 -13.01 -0.43 17.56
N GLU A 307 -13.14 -1.39 18.46
CA GLU A 307 -11.97 -2.08 19.00
C GLU A 307 -11.23 -2.83 17.90
N ASN A 308 -9.91 -2.75 17.95
CA ASN A 308 -8.99 -3.47 17.06
C ASN A 308 -9.20 -3.16 15.54
N GLU A 309 -9.87 -2.06 15.20
CA GLU A 309 -10.11 -1.63 13.81
C GLU A 309 -9.50 -0.23 13.58
N LEU A 310 -8.55 -0.15 12.64
CA LEU A 310 -8.01 1.10 12.09
C LEU A 310 -8.63 1.34 10.70
N SER A 311 -9.44 2.39 10.57
CA SER A 311 -9.84 2.89 9.26
C SER A 311 -8.86 3.98 8.80
N VAL A 312 -8.55 3.98 7.50
CA VAL A 312 -7.79 5.02 6.83
C VAL A 312 -8.59 5.50 5.61
N VAL A 313 -8.86 6.79 5.54
CA VAL A 313 -9.57 7.42 4.41
C VAL A 313 -8.65 8.47 3.81
N MET A 314 -8.33 8.33 2.52
CA MET A 314 -7.51 9.27 1.77
C MET A 314 -8.37 9.89 0.67
N GLU A 315 -8.54 11.20 0.74
CA GLU A 315 -9.36 11.98 -0.19
C GLU A 315 -8.54 13.07 -0.87
N ALA A 316 -8.82 13.32 -2.15
CA ALA A 316 -8.15 14.36 -2.90
C ALA A 316 -9.08 15.03 -3.91
N LYS A 317 -8.94 16.34 -4.07
CA LYS A 317 -9.78 17.14 -4.96
C LYS A 317 -8.90 18.10 -5.78
N PRO A 318 -8.80 17.90 -7.12
CA PRO A 318 -8.23 18.92 -7.99
C PRO A 318 -9.13 20.15 -8.03
N LYS A 319 -8.51 21.33 -7.99
CA LYS A 319 -9.17 22.63 -7.92
C LYS A 319 -9.54 23.17 -9.31
N ASP A 320 -8.59 23.12 -10.24
CA ASP A 320 -8.62 23.89 -11.49
C ASP A 320 -8.33 23.05 -12.75
N LYS A 321 -7.48 22.02 -12.67
CA LYS A 321 -7.10 21.16 -13.81
C LYS A 321 -7.29 19.68 -13.53
N ALA A 322 -7.60 18.92 -14.58
CA ALA A 322 -7.53 17.46 -14.56
C ALA A 322 -6.10 17.00 -14.23
N THR A 323 -5.97 15.98 -13.38
CA THR A 323 -4.67 15.44 -12.94
C THR A 323 -4.77 13.96 -12.63
N PRO A 324 -3.71 13.15 -12.82
CA PRO A 324 -3.64 11.85 -12.22
C PRO A 324 -3.56 11.95 -10.69
N ILE A 325 -4.27 11.07 -9.99
CA ILE A 325 -4.20 10.85 -8.55
C ILE A 325 -4.23 9.34 -8.29
N ASN A 326 -3.25 8.85 -7.53
CA ASN A 326 -3.21 7.50 -6.98
C ASN A 326 -2.55 7.61 -5.61
N LEU A 327 -3.29 7.42 -4.51
CA LEU A 327 -2.75 7.52 -3.16
C LEU A 327 -2.65 6.14 -2.55
N ALA A 328 -1.54 5.86 -1.87
CA ALA A 328 -1.36 4.62 -1.12
C ALA A 328 -0.71 4.88 0.24
N HIS A 329 -0.74 3.87 1.12
CA HIS A 329 -0.22 3.94 2.48
C HIS A 329 0.84 2.86 2.71
N HIS A 330 2.09 3.29 2.80
CA HIS A 330 3.28 2.46 2.61
C HIS A 330 3.81 1.85 3.93
N THR A 331 2.89 1.36 4.77
CA THR A 331 3.26 0.69 6.04
C THR A 331 3.84 -0.70 5.77
N TYR A 332 5.05 -0.91 6.30
CA TYR A 332 5.71 -2.21 6.40
C TYR A 332 5.22 -2.92 7.67
N TRP A 333 4.48 -4.00 7.50
CA TRP A 333 3.96 -4.86 8.56
C TRP A 333 4.95 -5.99 8.88
N ASN A 334 5.04 -6.35 10.16
CA ASN A 334 5.60 -7.61 10.65
C ASN A 334 4.77 -7.99 11.88
N LEU A 335 3.89 -8.99 11.74
CA LEU A 335 2.96 -9.40 12.78
C LEU A 335 3.66 -10.12 13.95
N GLY A 336 4.85 -10.69 13.75
CA GLY A 336 5.71 -11.09 14.87
C GLY A 336 6.14 -9.88 15.72
N GLY A 337 6.44 -8.77 15.06
CA GLY A 337 6.88 -7.48 15.61
C GLY A 337 8.05 -6.92 14.82
N HIS A 338 8.27 -5.60 14.82
CA HIS A 338 9.29 -4.95 13.97
C HIS A 338 10.74 -5.46 14.16
N ASN A 339 11.02 -6.15 15.27
CA ASN A 339 12.31 -6.76 15.60
C ASN A 339 12.27 -8.30 15.69
N ALA A 340 11.24 -8.94 15.14
CA ALA A 340 11.04 -10.40 15.22
C ALA A 340 11.93 -11.22 14.26
N GLY A 341 12.54 -10.57 13.25
CA GLY A 341 13.27 -11.21 12.15
C GLY A 341 12.59 -10.90 10.82
N ASP A 342 12.61 -11.85 9.90
CA ASP A 342 11.91 -11.78 8.62
C ASP A 342 10.41 -12.17 8.72
N ILE A 343 9.63 -11.80 7.70
CA ILE A 343 8.21 -12.16 7.55
C ILE A 343 7.98 -13.46 6.75
N LEU A 344 9.01 -14.22 6.38
CA LEU A 344 8.90 -15.31 5.40
C LEU A 344 8.09 -16.51 5.92
N SER A 345 7.89 -16.59 7.23
CA SER A 345 7.04 -17.58 7.90
C SER A 345 5.61 -17.09 8.22
N GLU A 346 5.30 -15.82 7.99
CA GLU A 346 3.91 -15.34 8.06
C GLU A 346 3.10 -15.91 6.89
N GLU A 347 1.82 -16.15 7.13
CA GLU A 347 0.89 -16.70 6.14
C GLU A 347 -0.02 -15.62 5.59
N ILE A 348 -0.14 -15.56 4.26
CA ILE A 348 -0.95 -14.55 3.57
C ILE A 348 -1.96 -15.20 2.60
N GLN A 349 -3.15 -14.61 2.52
CA GLN A 349 -4.13 -14.80 1.46
C GLN A 349 -4.36 -13.44 0.79
N ILE A 350 -4.36 -13.40 -0.55
CA ILE A 350 -4.66 -12.21 -1.35
C ILE A 350 -5.85 -12.53 -2.26
N LEU A 351 -6.92 -11.74 -2.19
CA LEU A 351 -8.12 -11.89 -3.00
C LEU A 351 -8.00 -11.10 -4.32
N GLY A 352 -7.07 -11.54 -5.15
CA GLY A 352 -6.87 -11.06 -6.52
C GLY A 352 -6.45 -12.19 -7.45
N SER A 353 -7.32 -12.57 -8.37
CA SER A 353 -7.13 -13.71 -9.28
C SER A 353 -6.12 -13.44 -10.41
N SER A 354 -5.69 -12.19 -10.59
CA SER A 354 -4.70 -11.80 -11.59
C SER A 354 -3.69 -10.78 -11.03
N TYR A 355 -2.60 -10.57 -11.75
CA TYR A 355 -1.58 -9.56 -11.45
C TYR A 355 -1.15 -8.83 -12.74
N THR A 356 -0.43 -7.72 -12.62
CA THR A 356 0.16 -7.01 -13.76
C THR A 356 1.66 -7.33 -13.85
N PRO A 357 2.13 -8.14 -14.82
CA PRO A 357 3.55 -8.39 -15.01
C PRO A 357 4.33 -7.11 -15.30
N VAL A 358 5.60 -7.09 -14.90
CA VAL A 358 6.49 -5.93 -15.03
C VAL A 358 7.73 -6.27 -15.86
N ASP A 359 8.36 -5.23 -16.42
CA ASP A 359 9.66 -5.31 -17.07
C ASP A 359 10.83 -5.20 -16.06
N GLY A 360 12.07 -5.15 -16.58
CA GLY A 360 13.29 -5.04 -15.77
C GLY A 360 13.47 -3.70 -15.02
N GLU A 361 12.60 -2.72 -15.24
CA GLU A 361 12.54 -1.45 -14.50
C GLU A 361 11.29 -1.36 -13.60
N LEU A 362 10.62 -2.50 -13.41
CA LEU A 362 9.41 -2.66 -12.61
C LEU A 362 8.21 -1.85 -13.12
N ILE A 363 8.19 -1.53 -14.43
CA ILE A 363 7.04 -0.92 -15.11
C ILE A 363 6.12 -2.02 -15.64
N PRO A 364 4.80 -1.97 -15.40
CA PRO A 364 3.88 -2.95 -15.96
C PRO A 364 3.91 -2.99 -17.49
N THR A 365 3.98 -4.21 -18.06
CA THR A 365 3.98 -4.46 -19.51
C THR A 365 2.66 -4.11 -20.20
N GLY A 366 1.60 -3.91 -19.40
CA GLY A 366 0.23 -3.73 -19.86
C GLY A 366 -0.53 -5.03 -20.11
N GLU A 367 0.07 -6.18 -19.79
CA GLU A 367 -0.62 -7.46 -19.62
C GLU A 367 -1.35 -7.51 -18.26
N ILE A 368 -2.38 -8.36 -18.18
CA ILE A 368 -2.97 -8.82 -16.92
C ILE A 368 -2.96 -10.35 -16.99
N SER A 369 -2.24 -11.01 -16.09
CA SER A 369 -2.00 -12.46 -16.12
C SER A 369 -2.60 -13.14 -14.88
N PRO A 370 -3.13 -14.36 -14.99
CA PRO A 370 -3.74 -15.05 -13.85
C PRO A 370 -2.67 -15.45 -12.82
N VAL A 371 -2.98 -15.34 -11.53
CA VAL A 371 -2.06 -15.79 -10.46
C VAL A 371 -1.98 -17.32 -10.37
N LYS A 372 -3.04 -18.02 -10.78
CA LYS A 372 -3.24 -19.45 -10.55
C LYS A 372 -2.11 -20.30 -11.13
N GLY A 373 -1.45 -21.09 -10.28
CA GLY A 373 -0.33 -21.94 -10.68
C GLY A 373 1.00 -21.21 -10.91
N THR A 374 1.12 -19.94 -10.49
CA THR A 374 2.36 -19.16 -10.51
C THR A 374 2.88 -18.93 -9.09
N SER A 375 4.08 -18.35 -8.95
CA SER A 375 4.62 -17.83 -7.68
C SER A 375 3.70 -16.80 -7.00
N TYR A 376 2.76 -16.19 -7.73
CA TYR A 376 1.81 -15.21 -7.21
C TYR A 376 0.50 -15.84 -6.69
N ASP A 377 0.35 -17.17 -6.73
CA ASP A 377 -0.87 -17.85 -6.27
C ASP A 377 -1.01 -17.80 -4.74
N PHE A 378 -1.65 -16.75 -4.22
CA PHE A 378 -2.04 -16.57 -2.81
C PHE A 378 -3.56 -16.54 -2.63
N LEU A 379 -4.33 -17.13 -3.54
CA LEU A 379 -5.80 -17.23 -3.42
C LEU A 379 -6.25 -18.06 -2.21
N GLN A 380 -5.33 -18.82 -1.60
CA GLN A 380 -5.50 -19.57 -0.35
C GLN A 380 -4.38 -19.19 0.62
N LEU A 381 -4.70 -19.14 1.92
CA LEU A 381 -3.74 -18.83 2.99
C LEU A 381 -2.56 -19.81 2.97
N ARG A 382 -1.33 -19.29 2.88
CA ARG A 382 -0.07 -20.07 2.84
C ARG A 382 1.12 -19.22 3.29
N SER A 383 2.23 -19.84 3.72
CA SER A 383 3.39 -19.08 4.17
C SER A 383 4.12 -18.42 3.00
N ILE A 384 4.58 -17.18 3.20
CA ILE A 384 5.08 -16.31 2.12
C ILE A 384 6.23 -16.97 1.35
N LYS A 385 7.15 -17.65 2.04
CA LYS A 385 8.26 -18.43 1.44
C LYS A 385 7.84 -19.55 0.49
N ASP A 386 6.67 -20.17 0.66
CA ASP A 386 6.35 -21.44 -0.01
C ASP A 386 6.26 -21.30 -1.54
N ASN A 387 5.93 -20.08 -2.01
CA ASN A 387 5.76 -19.75 -3.42
C ASN A 387 6.90 -18.88 -4.00
N MET A 388 7.92 -18.51 -3.19
CA MET A 388 9.01 -17.58 -3.58
C MET A 388 10.15 -18.19 -4.40
N LYS A 389 10.06 -19.44 -4.86
CA LYS A 389 11.21 -20.23 -5.34
C LYS A 389 12.06 -19.54 -6.43
N ASP A 390 11.40 -18.83 -7.35
CA ASP A 390 12.04 -18.14 -8.47
C ASP A 390 12.27 -16.63 -8.21
N LEU A 391 11.85 -16.13 -7.05
CA LEU A 391 11.78 -14.70 -6.69
C LEU A 391 12.87 -14.34 -5.65
N LYS A 392 14.10 -14.13 -6.12
CA LYS A 392 15.28 -13.86 -5.26
C LYS A 392 15.14 -12.65 -4.33
N THR A 393 14.39 -11.63 -4.74
CA THR A 393 14.06 -10.43 -3.95
C THR A 393 12.64 -10.47 -3.38
N GLY A 394 11.96 -11.61 -3.45
CA GLY A 394 10.55 -11.76 -3.14
C GLY A 394 9.64 -10.99 -4.11
N TYR A 395 8.50 -10.56 -3.58
CA TYR A 395 7.47 -9.87 -4.34
C TYR A 395 7.71 -8.37 -4.33
N ASP A 396 7.53 -7.74 -5.50
CA ASP A 396 7.24 -6.31 -5.69
C ASP A 396 6.25 -6.22 -6.87
N ILE A 397 4.98 -6.55 -6.62
CA ILE A 397 4.00 -6.78 -7.70
C ILE A 397 2.61 -6.24 -7.35
N ASN A 398 1.92 -5.69 -8.37
CA ASN A 398 0.53 -5.26 -8.25
C ASN A 398 -0.42 -6.42 -8.61
N TYR A 399 -1.26 -6.81 -7.66
CA TYR A 399 -2.40 -7.70 -7.85
C TYR A 399 -3.61 -6.91 -8.37
N CYS A 400 -4.34 -7.51 -9.30
CA CYS A 400 -5.66 -7.08 -9.74
C CYS A 400 -6.69 -7.72 -8.79
N LEU A 401 -7.37 -6.92 -7.97
CA LEU A 401 -8.19 -7.41 -6.87
C LEU A 401 -9.61 -7.77 -7.32
N ASP A 402 -10.09 -8.94 -6.88
CA ASP A 402 -11.38 -9.50 -7.29
C ASP A 402 -12.57 -8.67 -6.78
N GLY A 403 -13.70 -8.75 -7.48
CA GLY A 403 -14.92 -8.00 -7.16
C GLY A 403 -14.91 -6.55 -7.70
N LYS A 404 -15.89 -5.74 -7.27
CA LYS A 404 -16.04 -4.37 -7.79
C LYS A 404 -15.18 -3.38 -7.01
N ALA A 405 -14.40 -2.57 -7.73
CA ALA A 405 -13.82 -1.33 -7.20
C ALA A 405 -14.89 -0.35 -6.70
N ASP A 406 -14.45 0.65 -5.94
CA ASP A 406 -15.26 1.65 -5.20
C ASP A 406 -16.14 1.08 -4.09
N LYS A 407 -16.34 -0.25 -4.03
CA LYS A 407 -16.97 -0.96 -2.92
C LYS A 407 -15.91 -1.54 -1.97
N MET A 408 -16.14 -1.35 -0.67
CA MET A 408 -15.37 -2.02 0.38
C MET A 408 -15.56 -3.53 0.30
N ARG A 409 -14.45 -4.26 0.26
CA ARG A 409 -14.38 -5.73 0.25
C ARG A 409 -13.12 -6.20 0.98
N LYS A 410 -13.09 -7.45 1.47
CA LYS A 410 -11.85 -8.05 1.99
C LYS A 410 -10.84 -8.21 0.85
N ILE A 411 -9.57 -7.96 1.14
CA ILE A 411 -8.46 -7.93 0.18
C ILE A 411 -7.35 -8.87 0.64
N VAL A 412 -6.92 -8.77 1.91
CA VAL A 412 -5.86 -9.61 2.49
C VAL A 412 -6.31 -10.21 3.82
N GLU A 413 -5.86 -11.44 4.08
CA GLU A 413 -5.64 -11.95 5.44
C GLU A 413 -4.16 -12.27 5.61
N LEU A 414 -3.56 -11.80 6.70
CA LEU A 414 -2.15 -12.01 7.07
C LEU A 414 -2.09 -12.53 8.51
N VAL A 415 -1.31 -13.58 8.76
CA VAL A 415 -1.23 -14.29 10.05
C VAL A 415 0.22 -14.60 10.42
N ASP A 416 0.67 -14.18 11.60
CA ASP A 416 1.82 -14.81 12.25
C ASP A 416 1.34 -15.87 13.26
N LYS A 417 1.61 -17.15 12.98
CA LYS A 417 1.25 -18.26 13.87
C LYS A 417 2.03 -18.26 15.20
N LYS A 418 3.19 -17.61 15.26
CA LYS A 418 4.08 -17.56 16.44
C LYS A 418 3.51 -16.64 17.52
N SER A 419 3.21 -15.40 17.18
CA SER A 419 2.48 -14.46 18.04
C SER A 419 0.97 -14.72 18.08
N GLY A 420 0.42 -15.41 17.09
CA GLY A 420 -1.03 -15.54 16.90
C GLY A 420 -1.71 -14.26 16.45
N ARG A 421 -0.97 -13.21 16.06
CA ARG A 421 -1.58 -11.98 15.52
C ARG A 421 -2.08 -12.23 14.10
N LYS A 422 -3.28 -11.71 13.82
CA LYS A 422 -3.89 -11.69 12.49
C LYS A 422 -4.30 -10.26 12.10
N LEU A 423 -3.99 -9.88 10.87
CA LEU A 423 -4.47 -8.67 10.20
C LEU A 423 -5.40 -9.07 9.04
N GLU A 424 -6.60 -8.51 9.00
CA GLU A 424 -7.46 -8.52 7.82
C GLU A 424 -7.53 -7.11 7.23
N LEU A 425 -7.18 -6.96 5.95
CA LEU A 425 -7.31 -5.71 5.21
C LEU A 425 -8.54 -5.77 4.30
N SER A 426 -9.39 -4.76 4.41
CA SER A 426 -10.48 -4.47 3.47
C SER A 426 -10.31 -3.09 2.85
N GLY A 427 -10.74 -2.89 1.61
CA GLY A 427 -10.57 -1.62 0.91
C GLY A 427 -11.41 -1.48 -0.37
N ASN A 428 -11.36 -0.30 -1.00
CA ASN A 428 -12.16 0.02 -2.18
C ASN A 428 -11.39 0.10 -3.52
N GLN A 429 -10.05 0.15 -3.49
CA GLN A 429 -9.23 0.29 -4.71
C GLN A 429 -9.28 -0.95 -5.63
N PRO A 430 -8.93 -0.84 -6.93
CA PRO A 430 -8.91 -1.99 -7.84
C PRO A 430 -7.68 -2.88 -7.68
N GLY A 431 -6.57 -2.38 -7.13
CA GLY A 431 -5.30 -3.11 -7.02
C GLY A 431 -4.66 -3.09 -5.64
N LEU A 432 -3.59 -3.89 -5.48
CA LEU A 432 -2.76 -4.02 -4.29
C LEU A 432 -1.30 -4.24 -4.70
N GLN A 433 -0.38 -3.35 -4.34
CA GLN A 433 1.04 -3.71 -4.31
C GLN A 433 1.27 -4.65 -3.13
N PHE A 434 1.79 -5.83 -3.41
CA PHE A 434 2.38 -6.71 -2.41
C PHE A 434 3.90 -6.65 -2.57
N TYR A 435 4.55 -5.98 -1.62
CA TYR A 435 6.00 -5.82 -1.59
C TYR A 435 6.58 -6.41 -0.31
N THR A 436 7.42 -7.45 -0.40
CA THR A 436 7.94 -8.16 0.78
C THR A 436 9.25 -7.60 1.33
N GLY A 437 9.56 -6.32 1.13
CA GLY A 437 10.74 -5.69 1.75
C GLY A 437 12.09 -6.29 1.32
N GLY A 438 12.16 -7.04 0.23
CA GLY A 438 13.38 -7.77 -0.18
C GLY A 438 14.52 -6.89 -0.71
N MET A 439 14.32 -5.57 -0.80
CA MET A 439 15.36 -4.60 -1.16
C MET A 439 15.87 -3.78 0.04
N LEU A 440 15.34 -4.00 1.24
CA LEU A 440 15.83 -3.41 2.48
C LEU A 440 17.26 -3.91 2.77
N LYS A 441 18.16 -3.00 3.18
CA LYS A 441 19.58 -3.29 3.43
C LYS A 441 20.06 -2.50 4.66
N ASP A 442 20.39 -3.21 5.74
CA ASP A 442 21.04 -2.68 6.95
C ASP A 442 20.40 -1.43 7.61
N ILE A 443 19.11 -1.16 7.38
CA ILE A 443 18.48 0.11 7.79
C ILE A 443 18.35 0.16 9.31
N LYS A 444 18.87 1.23 9.94
CA LYS A 444 18.76 1.44 11.39
C LYS A 444 17.38 1.99 11.74
N GLY A 445 16.50 1.11 12.20
CA GLY A 445 15.14 1.41 12.63
C GLY A 445 14.99 1.51 14.14
N LYS A 446 13.75 1.37 14.61
CA LYS A 446 13.36 1.55 16.02
C LYS A 446 14.17 0.73 17.02
N ASN A 447 14.44 1.30 18.18
CA ASN A 447 15.16 0.69 19.31
C ASN A 447 16.54 0.12 18.92
N GLY A 448 17.22 0.72 17.94
CA GLY A 448 18.51 0.24 17.42
C GLY A 448 18.43 -1.02 16.55
N THR A 449 17.22 -1.49 16.22
CA THR A 449 17.01 -2.66 15.35
C THR A 449 17.57 -2.39 13.95
N THR A 450 18.25 -3.36 13.36
CA THR A 450 18.69 -3.29 11.97
C THR A 450 17.73 -4.08 11.08
N TYR A 451 16.97 -3.41 10.23
CA TYR A 451 16.05 -4.02 9.28
C TYR A 451 16.80 -4.51 8.05
N GLN A 452 16.69 -5.80 7.77
CA GLN A 452 17.26 -6.45 6.59
C GLN A 452 16.19 -6.74 5.54
N ALA A 453 16.59 -7.32 4.40
CA ALA A 453 15.67 -7.87 3.42
C ALA A 453 14.63 -8.77 4.10
N PHE A 454 13.37 -8.61 3.71
CA PHE A 454 12.22 -9.33 4.28
C PHE A 454 11.89 -9.03 5.76
N ALA A 455 12.46 -7.99 6.39
CA ALA A 455 12.09 -7.62 7.77
C ALA A 455 10.62 -7.17 7.94
N GLY A 456 9.94 -6.78 6.86
CA GLY A 456 8.51 -6.44 6.84
C GLY A 456 7.96 -6.36 5.41
N LEU A 457 6.63 -6.40 5.26
CA LEU A 457 5.92 -6.37 3.98
C LEU A 457 4.94 -5.19 3.88
N CYS A 458 4.77 -4.62 2.69
CA CYS A 458 3.77 -3.59 2.40
C CYS A 458 2.53 -4.18 1.73
N LEU A 459 1.36 -3.62 2.08
CA LEU A 459 0.05 -3.95 1.54
C LEU A 459 -0.61 -2.67 0.99
N GLU A 460 -0.03 -2.11 -0.06
CA GLU A 460 -0.48 -0.84 -0.64
C GLU A 460 -1.69 -1.06 -1.57
N THR A 461 -2.91 -0.92 -1.07
CA THR A 461 -4.07 -0.82 -1.96
C THR A 461 -3.96 0.43 -2.83
N GLN A 462 -4.23 0.31 -4.13
CA GLN A 462 -3.95 1.37 -5.11
C GLN A 462 -4.70 1.16 -6.44
N SER A 463 -4.70 2.14 -7.33
CA SER A 463 -4.85 1.88 -8.77
C SER A 463 -3.54 1.37 -9.37
N TYR A 464 -3.59 0.60 -10.46
CA TYR A 464 -2.44 -0.15 -10.98
C TYR A 464 -1.28 0.79 -11.38
N PRO A 465 0.00 0.39 -11.22
CA PRO A 465 1.12 1.21 -11.60
C PRO A 465 1.10 1.58 -13.10
N ASN A 466 1.65 2.75 -13.43
CA ASN A 466 1.75 3.29 -14.79
C ASN A 466 0.40 3.42 -15.57
N SER A 467 -0.76 3.36 -14.90
CA SER A 467 -2.08 3.45 -15.58
C SER A 467 -2.26 4.73 -16.40
N VAL A 468 -1.63 5.84 -16.02
CA VAL A 468 -1.57 7.09 -16.80
C VAL A 468 -1.02 6.93 -18.23
N ASN A 469 -0.26 5.85 -18.49
CA ASN A 469 0.29 5.51 -19.80
C ASN A 469 -0.31 4.23 -20.39
N ASN A 470 -1.26 3.57 -19.71
CA ASN A 470 -1.90 2.34 -20.18
C ASN A 470 -3.44 2.45 -20.16
N PRO A 471 -4.10 2.73 -21.30
CA PRO A 471 -5.55 2.89 -21.37
C PRO A 471 -6.35 1.58 -21.17
N LYS A 472 -5.69 0.43 -20.98
CA LYS A 472 -6.34 -0.83 -20.57
C LYS A 472 -6.53 -0.93 -19.04
N PHE A 473 -5.84 -0.11 -18.26
CA PHE A 473 -5.90 -0.14 -16.80
C PHE A 473 -6.93 0.88 -16.26
N PRO A 474 -7.39 0.73 -14.99
CA PRO A 474 -8.30 1.69 -14.38
C PRO A 474 -7.72 3.11 -14.38
N SER A 475 -8.49 4.08 -14.89
CA SER A 475 -8.05 5.48 -14.97
C SER A 475 -7.66 6.03 -13.60
N GLN A 476 -6.56 6.77 -13.56
CA GLN A 476 -6.11 7.55 -12.41
C GLN A 476 -6.47 9.04 -12.55
N ILE A 477 -7.06 9.46 -13.67
CA ILE A 477 -7.38 10.87 -13.93
C ILE A 477 -8.60 11.31 -13.13
N VAL A 478 -8.45 12.41 -12.40
CA VAL A 478 -9.51 13.05 -11.63
C VAL A 478 -9.78 14.43 -12.23
N GLU A 479 -11.03 14.68 -12.58
CA GLU A 479 -11.49 15.96 -13.16
C GLU A 479 -11.84 16.99 -12.06
N PRO A 480 -11.72 18.30 -12.33
CA PRO A 480 -12.19 19.35 -11.43
C PRO A 480 -13.65 19.14 -11.01
N GLY A 481 -13.94 19.38 -9.74
CA GLY A 481 -15.27 19.13 -9.16
C GLY A 481 -15.59 17.66 -8.89
N LYS A 482 -14.72 16.70 -9.23
CA LYS A 482 -14.76 15.32 -8.72
C LYS A 482 -13.87 15.18 -7.49
N THR A 483 -14.07 14.11 -6.72
CA THR A 483 -13.29 13.78 -5.53
C THR A 483 -12.78 12.36 -5.65
N TYR A 484 -11.47 12.18 -5.55
CA TYR A 484 -10.84 10.88 -5.34
C TYR A 484 -11.11 10.46 -3.90
N LYS A 485 -11.57 9.21 -3.68
CA LYS A 485 -11.77 8.65 -2.35
C LYS A 485 -11.26 7.21 -2.28
N HIS A 486 -10.21 7.01 -1.53
CA HIS A 486 -9.65 5.71 -1.19
C HIS A 486 -9.97 5.43 0.29
N THR A 487 -10.54 4.26 0.57
CA THR A 487 -10.82 3.82 1.95
C THR A 487 -10.22 2.45 2.20
N MET A 488 -9.59 2.31 3.37
CA MET A 488 -9.02 1.09 3.93
C MET A 488 -9.60 0.83 5.32
N LEU A 489 -9.65 -0.43 5.71
CA LEU A 489 -9.95 -0.91 7.05
C LEU A 489 -9.00 -2.06 7.39
N PHE A 490 -8.09 -1.81 8.33
CA PHE A 490 -7.18 -2.79 8.90
C PHE A 490 -7.81 -3.29 10.21
N LYS A 491 -8.18 -4.57 10.25
CA LYS A 491 -8.76 -5.23 11.43
C LYS A 491 -7.77 -6.20 12.04
N PHE A 492 -7.44 -5.99 13.30
CA PHE A 492 -6.49 -6.79 14.07
C PHE A 492 -7.24 -7.77 14.97
N SER A 493 -6.70 -8.98 15.11
CA SER A 493 -7.29 -10.05 15.92
C SER A 493 -6.22 -11.03 16.39
N ILE A 494 -6.61 -11.93 17.29
CA ILE A 494 -5.78 -13.06 17.75
C ILE A 494 -6.38 -14.36 17.22
N VAL A 495 -5.52 -15.24 16.71
CA VAL A 495 -5.79 -16.66 16.46
C VAL A 495 -5.01 -17.53 17.45
N SER A 496 -5.60 -18.65 17.86
CA SER A 496 -5.07 -19.60 18.84
C SER A 496 -3.91 -20.44 18.29
#